data_AF-A0A821CLN2-F1
#
_entry.id   AF-A0A821CLN2-F1
#
_cell.length_a   1.000
_cell.length_b   1.000
_cell.length_c   1.000
_cell.angle_alpha   90.00
_cell.angle_beta   90.00
_cell.angle_gamma   90.00
#
_symmetry.space_group_name_H-M   'P 1'
#
loop_
_entity.id
_entity.type
_entity.pdbx_description
1 polymer ?
#
loop_
_entity_poly.entity_id
_entity_poly.type
_entity_poly.pdbx_seq_one_letter_code
_entity_poly.pdbx_strand_id
1 'polypeptide(L)'
;MAEAHEAVAFSFTVGHEGFNVDVSYDVFRALFYAAYRSWKLRCRRTLNSLYNSLYPGHPLRGIASCGIVAGLYFKGYDPSFQLIDWLESNVFRRYLQPHNGKILACIVVGGGAYIVFIQLRQYTLKKLFSYHGWMYQEHGKDIGLVPKVWSVLVKLCVGHNPSLFSCQNLLPSLPLPSLDETLQRYLRSVRPLYDDAEYQRMEKLAEEFKQTIGRKLQRYLWLKWLISTNYVSDWWEKFIYLRGRSPIMVNSNFYGLDAIYIRPTTIQTARAANLTCAAFRYRTELDHENIKPLMIQKFVPLCSSQYERQFNTIRIPGKEAGMILD
;
A
#
# COMPACT_ATOMS: atom_id res chain seq x y z
N MET A 1 38.74 1.48 -0.42
CA MET A 1 38.89 1.91 0.99
C MET A 1 39.39 3.36 1.14
N ALA A 2 39.98 4.00 0.12
CA ALA A 2 40.44 5.39 0.21
C ALA A 2 39.29 6.44 0.29
N GLU A 3 38.14 6.19 -0.36
CA GLU A 3 37.01 7.13 -0.39
C GLU A 3 36.27 7.28 0.96
N ALA A 4 36.42 6.33 1.88
CA ALA A 4 35.77 6.40 3.20
C ALA A 4 36.42 7.44 4.13
N HIS A 5 37.68 7.80 3.89
CA HIS A 5 38.40 8.79 4.69
C HIS A 5 38.05 10.24 4.30
N GLU A 6 37.57 10.50 3.07
CA GLU A 6 37.11 11.83 2.64
C GLU A 6 35.69 12.17 3.15
N ALA A 7 34.94 11.18 3.64
CA ALA A 7 33.56 11.36 4.09
C ALA A 7 33.44 11.66 5.61
N VAL A 8 34.54 11.99 6.29
CA VAL A 8 34.51 12.23 7.74
C VAL A 8 34.32 13.72 8.01
N ALA A 9 33.10 14.10 8.41
CA ALA A 9 32.77 15.49 8.78
C ALA A 9 33.61 16.05 9.95
N PHE A 10 34.19 15.13 10.73
CA PHE A 10 35.03 15.40 11.89
C PHE A 10 36.21 14.43 11.92
N SER A 11 37.41 14.90 11.59
CA SER A 11 38.60 14.12 11.89
C SER A 11 39.15 14.55 13.26
N PHE A 12 39.33 13.56 14.15
CA PHE A 12 39.95 13.77 15.45
C PHE A 12 41.27 13.03 15.46
N THR A 13 42.37 13.77 15.59
CA THR A 13 43.71 13.20 15.67
C THR A 13 44.36 13.63 16.98
N VAL A 14 44.91 12.67 17.73
CA VAL A 14 45.64 12.92 18.97
C VAL A 14 47.13 12.83 18.65
N GLY A 15 47.82 13.97 18.70
CA GLY A 15 49.26 14.06 18.48
C GLY A 15 50.02 14.34 19.78
N HIS A 16 51.35 14.26 19.73
CA HIS A 16 52.22 14.56 20.87
C HIS A 16 52.15 16.03 21.34
N GLU A 17 51.64 16.94 20.50
CA GLU A 17 51.47 18.38 20.81
C GLU A 17 50.03 18.78 21.20
N GLY A 18 49.08 17.84 21.21
CA GLY A 18 47.69 18.09 21.61
C GLY A 18 46.63 17.46 20.68
N PHE A 19 45.39 17.94 20.82
CA PHE A 19 44.24 17.47 20.05
C PHE A 19 44.01 18.35 18.80
N ASN A 20 44.01 17.76 17.60
CA ASN A 20 43.64 18.44 16.36
C ASN A 20 42.27 17.95 15.88
N VAL A 21 41.33 18.90 15.75
CA VAL A 21 39.98 18.68 15.22
C VAL A 21 39.87 19.39 13.88
N ASP A 22 39.70 18.63 12.80
CA ASP A 22 39.42 19.20 11.48
C ASP A 22 37.94 19.03 11.13
N VAL A 23 37.29 20.16 10.83
CA VAL A 23 35.85 20.27 10.58
C VAL A 23 35.66 20.75 9.15
N SER A 24 35.30 19.82 8.26
CA SER A 24 35.05 20.18 6.85
C SER A 24 33.69 20.84 6.68
N TYR A 25 33.68 22.15 6.43
CA TYR A 25 32.46 22.93 6.19
C TYR A 25 31.66 22.40 4.98
N ASP A 26 32.34 21.90 3.95
CA ASP A 26 31.68 21.34 2.76
C ASP A 26 30.95 20.04 3.06
N VAL A 27 31.54 19.15 3.87
CA VAL A 27 30.86 17.93 4.34
C VAL A 27 29.67 18.29 5.21
N PHE A 28 29.83 19.27 6.11
CA PHE A 28 28.73 19.77 6.92
C PHE A 28 27.57 20.34 6.10
N ARG A 29 27.89 21.15 5.09
CA ARG A 29 26.91 21.71 4.16
C ARG A 29 26.21 20.60 3.38
N ALA A 30 26.95 19.61 2.89
CA ALA A 30 26.38 18.44 2.21
C ALA A 30 25.46 17.61 3.12
N LEU A 31 25.87 17.36 4.37
CA LEU A 31 25.06 16.68 5.38
C LEU A 31 23.79 17.47 5.70
N PHE A 32 23.89 18.79 5.86
CA PHE A 32 22.73 19.64 6.09
C PHE A 32 21.75 19.60 4.91
N TYR A 33 22.21 19.72 3.66
CA TYR A 33 21.34 19.59 2.49
C TYR A 33 20.71 18.20 2.36
N ALA A 34 21.47 17.14 2.65
CA ALA A 34 20.96 15.78 2.67
C ALA A 34 19.89 15.60 3.75
N ALA A 35 20.13 16.12 4.96
CA ALA A 35 19.19 16.09 6.08
C ALA A 35 17.92 16.89 5.75
N TYR A 36 18.05 18.11 5.24
CA TYR A 36 16.94 18.94 4.81
C TYR A 36 16.09 18.27 3.72
N ARG A 37 16.74 17.69 2.70
CA ARG A 37 16.06 16.93 1.64
C ARG A 37 15.33 15.71 2.19
N SER A 38 15.98 14.95 3.07
CA SER A 38 15.40 13.78 3.74
C SER A 38 14.18 14.17 4.57
N TRP A 39 14.29 15.25 5.35
CA TRP A 39 13.17 15.79 6.13
C TRP A 39 12.00 16.20 5.24
N LYS A 40 12.26 16.94 4.16
CA LYS A 40 11.22 17.35 3.19
C LYS A 40 10.50 16.16 2.57
N LEU A 41 11.25 15.12 2.18
CA LEU A 41 10.68 13.88 1.65
C LEU A 41 9.83 13.15 2.70
N ARG A 42 10.30 13.09 3.95
CA ARG A 42 9.55 12.47 5.05
C ARG A 42 8.24 13.21 5.32
N CYS A 43 8.27 14.54 5.42
CA CYS A 43 7.05 15.34 5.57
C CYS A 43 6.05 15.10 4.44
N ARG A 44 6.53 15.03 3.19
CA ARG A 44 5.68 14.72 2.04
C ARG A 44 5.08 13.32 2.11
N ARG A 45 5.87 12.29 2.44
CA ARG A 45 5.36 10.92 2.61
C ARG A 45 4.30 10.83 3.72
N THR A 46 4.52 11.49 4.85
CA THR A 46 3.51 11.57 5.92
C THR A 46 2.23 12.24 5.43
N LEU A 47 2.37 13.36 4.70
CA LEU A 47 1.23 14.08 4.14
C LEU A 47 0.47 13.21 3.11
N ASN A 48 1.18 12.54 2.22
CA ASN A 48 0.58 11.62 1.25
C ASN A 48 -0.13 10.46 1.96
N SER A 49 0.46 9.89 3.01
CA SER A 49 -0.17 8.83 3.82
C SER A 49 -1.50 9.30 4.43
N LEU A 50 -1.59 10.54 4.89
CA LEU A 50 -2.84 11.15 5.35
C LEU A 50 -3.86 11.31 4.21
N TYR A 51 -3.42 11.79 3.05
CA TYR A 51 -4.28 11.88 1.86
C TYR A 51 -4.80 10.51 1.41
N ASN A 52 -3.94 9.50 1.36
CA ASN A 52 -4.26 8.13 0.98
C ASN A 52 -5.20 7.45 1.99
N SER A 53 -5.08 7.78 3.27
CA SER A 53 -5.97 7.28 4.32
C SER A 53 -7.38 7.85 4.21
N LEU A 54 -7.52 9.11 3.77
CA LEU A 54 -8.81 9.78 3.59
C LEU A 54 -9.40 9.61 2.19
N TYR A 55 -8.64 9.09 1.23
CA TYR A 55 -9.09 8.85 -0.14
C TYR A 55 -10.33 7.94 -0.14
N PRO A 56 -11.38 8.23 -0.93
CA PRO A 56 -11.50 9.25 -1.99
C PRO A 56 -11.96 10.66 -1.53
N GLY A 57 -11.84 10.98 -0.24
CA GLY A 57 -12.02 12.30 0.34
C GLY A 57 -10.76 13.18 0.28
N HIS A 58 -10.88 14.44 0.70
CA HIS A 58 -9.78 15.40 0.81
C HIS A 58 -9.87 16.22 2.12
N PRO A 59 -8.79 16.41 2.89
CA PRO A 59 -8.78 17.18 4.15
C PRO A 59 -9.53 18.52 4.11
N LEU A 60 -9.33 19.31 3.04
CA LEU A 60 -10.03 20.59 2.84
C LEU A 60 -11.56 20.47 2.84
N ARG A 61 -12.11 19.35 2.36
CA ARG A 61 -13.57 19.10 2.41
C ARG A 61 -14.06 18.83 3.83
N GLY A 62 -13.21 18.25 4.68
CA GLY A 62 -13.50 18.11 6.12
C GLY A 62 -13.44 19.45 6.84
N ILE A 63 -12.49 20.32 6.50
CA ILE A 63 -12.47 21.70 7.04
C ILE A 63 -13.73 22.46 6.59
N ALA A 64 -14.12 22.32 5.33
CA ALA A 64 -15.34 22.90 4.80
C ALA A 64 -16.59 22.36 5.51
N SER A 65 -16.67 21.06 5.83
CA SER A 65 -17.81 20.50 6.58
C SER A 65 -17.89 21.09 8.00
N CYS A 66 -16.76 21.26 8.69
CA CYS A 66 -16.72 21.95 9.99
C CYS A 66 -17.23 23.40 9.86
N GLY A 67 -16.79 24.13 8.83
CA GLY A 67 -17.23 25.50 8.57
C GLY A 67 -18.73 25.60 8.26
N ILE A 68 -19.27 24.67 7.47
CA ILE A 68 -20.71 24.60 7.16
C ILE A 68 -21.52 24.33 8.43
N VAL A 69 -21.12 23.35 9.24
CA VAL A 69 -21.81 23.03 10.50
C VAL A 69 -21.78 24.22 11.45
N ALA A 70 -20.63 24.86 11.63
CA ALA A 70 -20.52 26.06 12.46
C ALA A 70 -21.40 27.21 11.93
N GLY A 71 -21.36 27.46 10.62
CA GLY A 71 -22.15 28.52 9.99
C GLY A 71 -23.66 28.31 10.09
N LEU A 72 -24.13 27.07 9.97
CA LEU A 72 -25.55 26.71 10.17
C LEU A 72 -25.95 26.90 11.63
N TYR A 73 -25.14 26.39 12.57
CA TYR A 73 -25.40 26.48 14.00
C TYR A 73 -25.50 27.94 14.47
N PHE A 74 -24.57 28.82 14.08
CA PHE A 74 -24.62 30.24 14.43
C PHE A 74 -25.74 31.03 13.74
N LYS A 75 -26.35 30.49 12.67
CA LYS A 75 -27.57 31.02 12.07
C LYS A 75 -28.86 30.51 12.74
N GLY A 76 -28.74 29.66 13.76
CA GLY A 76 -29.87 29.10 14.49
C GLY A 76 -30.40 27.77 13.95
N TYR A 77 -29.73 27.16 12.98
CA TYR A 77 -30.07 25.84 12.47
C TYR A 77 -29.08 24.81 13.01
N ASP A 78 -29.53 23.91 13.87
CA ASP A 78 -28.68 22.81 14.36
C ASP A 78 -28.92 21.51 13.57
N PRO A 79 -28.04 21.15 12.61
CA PRO A 79 -28.15 19.90 11.86
C PRO A 79 -27.78 18.65 12.67
N SER A 80 -27.27 18.82 13.90
CA SER A 80 -26.71 17.75 14.72
C SER A 80 -27.68 17.16 15.76
N PHE A 81 -28.95 17.58 15.73
CA PHE A 81 -29.97 17.16 16.70
C PHE A 81 -29.53 17.40 18.16
N GLN A 82 -29.09 18.62 18.48
CA GLN A 82 -28.62 19.05 19.81
C GLN A 82 -27.30 18.40 20.29
N LEU A 83 -26.61 17.64 19.44
CA LEU A 83 -25.32 17.04 19.80
C LEU A 83 -24.26 18.11 20.09
N ILE A 84 -24.29 19.24 19.39
CA ILE A 84 -23.36 20.37 19.62
C ILE A 84 -23.54 20.93 21.04
N ASP A 85 -24.78 21.19 21.45
CA ASP A 85 -25.09 21.71 22.79
C ASP A 85 -24.80 20.67 23.89
N TRP A 86 -25.06 19.39 23.60
CA TRP A 86 -24.70 18.30 24.49
C TRP A 86 -23.18 18.20 24.71
N LEU A 87 -22.38 18.29 23.63
CA LEU A 87 -20.92 18.25 23.70
C LEU A 87 -20.34 19.46 24.44
N GLU A 88 -20.87 20.65 24.18
CA GLU A 88 -20.46 21.84 24.90
C GLU A 88 -20.72 21.67 26.40
N SER A 89 -21.96 21.37 26.77
CA SER A 89 -22.39 21.32 28.17
C SER A 89 -21.72 20.23 28.99
N ASN A 90 -21.50 19.04 28.41
CA ASN A 90 -20.99 17.87 29.14
C ASN A 90 -19.49 17.65 29.01
N VAL A 91 -18.85 18.12 27.93
CA VAL A 91 -17.42 17.85 27.65
C VAL A 91 -16.59 19.12 27.72
N PHE A 92 -16.93 20.14 26.93
CA PHE A 92 -16.02 21.28 26.72
C PHE A 92 -16.16 22.40 27.74
N ARG A 93 -17.35 22.56 28.36
CA ARG A 93 -17.62 23.61 29.35
C ARG A 93 -16.71 23.56 30.56
N ARG A 94 -16.15 22.39 30.88
CA ARG A 94 -15.19 22.21 31.99
C ARG A 94 -13.83 22.86 31.70
N TYR A 95 -13.47 23.07 30.44
CA TYR A 95 -12.13 23.48 30.01
C TYR A 95 -12.12 24.80 29.23
N LEU A 96 -13.21 25.14 28.56
CA LEU A 96 -13.30 26.28 27.65
C LEU A 96 -14.48 27.17 28.01
N GLN A 97 -14.36 28.46 27.67
CA GLN A 97 -15.49 29.38 27.74
C GLN A 97 -16.62 28.92 26.80
N PRO A 98 -17.89 29.22 27.11
CA PRO A 98 -19.05 28.70 26.36
C PRO A 98 -18.96 28.97 24.85
N HIS A 99 -18.52 30.16 24.44
CA HIS A 99 -18.36 30.49 23.03
C HIS A 99 -17.33 29.59 22.33
N ASN A 100 -16.16 29.41 22.94
CA ASN A 100 -15.10 28.57 22.39
C ASN A 100 -15.47 27.07 22.43
N GLY A 101 -16.22 26.65 23.45
CA GLY A 101 -16.75 25.29 23.58
C GLY A 101 -17.72 24.94 22.46
N LYS A 102 -18.62 25.87 22.07
CA LYS A 102 -19.55 25.70 20.94
C LYS A 102 -18.81 25.59 19.60
N ILE A 103 -17.79 26.43 19.38
CA ILE A 103 -16.97 26.36 18.15
C ILE A 103 -16.28 25.00 18.06
N LEU A 104 -15.66 24.53 19.16
CA LEU A 104 -14.99 23.23 19.18
C LEU A 104 -15.99 22.08 18.97
N ALA A 105 -17.17 22.14 19.58
CA ALA A 105 -18.24 21.16 19.34
C ALA A 105 -18.66 21.11 17.86
N CYS A 106 -18.79 22.25 17.18
CA CYS A 106 -19.07 22.30 15.75
C CYS A 106 -17.97 21.64 14.91
N ILE A 107 -16.70 21.85 15.27
CA ILE A 107 -15.55 21.21 14.60
C ILE A 107 -15.58 19.70 14.79
N VAL A 108 -15.85 19.22 16.01
CA VAL A 108 -15.92 17.79 16.33
C VAL A 108 -17.07 17.12 15.58
N VAL A 109 -18.26 17.72 15.59
CA VAL A 109 -19.43 17.18 14.89
C VAL A 109 -19.23 17.21 13.37
N GLY A 110 -18.79 18.33 12.81
CA GLY A 110 -18.56 18.47 11.36
C GLY A 110 -17.44 17.58 10.84
N GLY A 111 -16.36 17.43 11.62
CA GLY A 111 -15.26 16.51 11.33
C GLY A 111 -15.70 15.05 11.46
N GLY A 112 -16.43 14.70 12.52
CA GLY A 112 -16.97 13.36 12.74
C GLY A 112 -17.91 12.92 11.61
N ALA A 113 -18.86 13.78 11.21
CA ALA A 113 -19.77 13.52 10.10
C ALA A 113 -19.01 13.28 8.78
N TYR A 114 -17.95 14.05 8.54
CA TYR A 114 -17.10 13.89 7.36
C TYR A 114 -16.33 12.56 7.36
N ILE A 115 -15.76 12.16 8.51
CA ILE A 115 -15.09 10.87 8.65
C ILE A 115 -16.07 9.71 8.43
N VAL A 116 -17.27 9.78 9.02
CA VAL A 116 -18.32 8.77 8.81
C VAL A 116 -18.67 8.66 7.32
N PHE A 117 -18.84 9.79 6.64
CA PHE A 117 -19.10 9.82 5.19
C PHE A 117 -17.98 9.16 4.37
N ILE A 118 -16.70 9.47 4.68
CA ILE A 118 -15.56 8.82 4.03
C ILE A 118 -15.61 7.31 4.27
N GLN A 119 -15.80 6.87 5.51
CA GLN A 119 -15.79 5.44 5.85
C GLN A 119 -16.89 4.67 5.11
N LEU A 120 -18.09 5.24 5.00
CA LEU A 120 -19.18 4.66 4.20
C LEU A 120 -18.79 4.54 2.72
N ARG A 121 -18.15 5.57 2.16
CA ARG A 121 -17.68 5.57 0.77
C ARG A 121 -16.56 4.55 0.55
N GLN A 122 -15.60 4.43 1.46
CA GLN A 122 -14.53 3.44 1.42
C GLN A 122 -15.08 2.01 1.53
N TYR A 123 -16.04 1.78 2.43
CA TYR A 123 -16.72 0.49 2.54
C TYR A 123 -17.47 0.11 1.26
N THR A 124 -18.18 1.08 0.66
CA THR A 124 -18.87 0.89 -0.61
C THR A 124 -17.89 0.51 -1.73
N LEU A 125 -16.74 1.21 -1.81
CA LEU A 125 -15.69 0.88 -2.78
C LEU A 125 -15.10 -0.51 -2.56
N LYS A 126 -14.82 -0.90 -1.32
CA LYS A 126 -14.35 -2.26 -0.99
C LYS A 126 -15.31 -3.33 -1.50
N LYS A 127 -16.62 -3.11 -1.30
CA LYS A 127 -17.68 -4.01 -1.79
C LYS A 127 -17.76 -4.03 -3.31
N LEU A 128 -17.67 -2.87 -3.96
CA LEU A 128 -17.64 -2.79 -5.42
C LEU A 128 -16.41 -3.51 -6.00
N PHE A 129 -15.23 -3.38 -5.39
CA PHE A 129 -14.03 -4.08 -5.84
C PHE A 129 -14.02 -5.58 -5.56
N SER A 130 -14.86 -6.05 -4.63
CA SER A 130 -15.06 -7.49 -4.39
C SER A 130 -15.92 -8.17 -5.46
N TYR A 131 -16.55 -7.40 -6.35
CA TYR A 131 -17.31 -7.95 -7.47
C TYR A 131 -16.37 -8.43 -8.58
N HIS A 132 -16.50 -9.70 -8.95
CA HIS A 132 -15.63 -10.38 -9.91
C HIS A 132 -16.35 -10.78 -11.21
N GLY A 133 -17.67 -10.56 -11.31
CA GLY A 133 -18.47 -10.99 -12.46
C GLY A 133 -18.11 -10.31 -13.78
N TRP A 134 -17.38 -9.18 -13.73
CA TRP A 134 -16.83 -8.52 -14.92
C TRP A 134 -15.70 -9.33 -15.58
N MET A 135 -14.97 -10.19 -14.84
CA MET A 135 -13.86 -10.97 -15.39
C MET A 135 -14.30 -12.09 -16.33
N TYR A 136 -15.51 -12.61 -16.13
CA TYR A 136 -16.04 -13.74 -16.88
C TYR A 136 -16.84 -13.29 -18.12
N GLN A 137 -16.83 -12.00 -18.44
CA GLN A 137 -17.46 -11.51 -19.67
C GLN A 137 -16.63 -11.88 -20.89
N GLU A 138 -17.30 -12.38 -21.93
CA GLU A 138 -16.65 -12.67 -23.19
C GLU A 138 -16.20 -11.38 -23.90
N HIS A 139 -14.98 -11.39 -24.40
CA HIS A 139 -14.44 -10.25 -25.13
C HIS A 139 -15.18 -10.08 -26.46
N GLY A 140 -15.62 -8.85 -26.76
CA GLY A 140 -16.28 -8.51 -28.03
C GLY A 140 -17.82 -8.63 -28.04
N LYS A 141 -18.45 -9.12 -26.96
CA LYS A 141 -19.90 -9.08 -26.79
C LYS A 141 -20.36 -7.87 -25.98
N ASP A 142 -21.63 -7.50 -26.16
CA ASP A 142 -22.23 -6.40 -25.41
C ASP A 142 -22.14 -6.61 -23.90
N ILE A 143 -21.69 -5.58 -23.19
CA ILE A 143 -21.58 -5.60 -21.74
C ILE A 143 -22.99 -5.71 -21.15
N GLY A 144 -23.21 -6.73 -20.32
CA GLY A 144 -24.45 -6.90 -19.57
C GLY A 144 -24.78 -5.70 -18.67
N LEU A 145 -26.04 -5.60 -18.25
CA LEU A 145 -26.54 -4.46 -17.48
C LEU A 145 -25.86 -4.34 -16.11
N VAL A 146 -25.56 -5.46 -15.44
CA VAL A 146 -24.90 -5.50 -14.13
C VAL A 146 -23.48 -4.90 -14.18
N PRO A 147 -22.56 -5.34 -15.06
CA PRO A 147 -21.23 -4.72 -15.14
C PRO A 147 -21.27 -3.26 -15.63
N LYS A 148 -22.23 -2.89 -16.47
CA LYS A 148 -22.45 -1.47 -16.86
C LYS A 148 -22.76 -0.62 -15.63
N VAL A 149 -23.78 -0.97 -14.85
CA VAL A 149 -24.18 -0.23 -13.64
C VAL A 149 -23.04 -0.21 -12.62
N TRP A 150 -22.41 -1.36 -12.36
CA TRP A 150 -21.25 -1.46 -11.48
C TRP A 150 -20.11 -0.50 -11.90
N SER A 151 -19.79 -0.44 -13.19
CA SER A 151 -18.72 0.41 -13.71
C SER A 151 -18.99 1.91 -13.50
N VAL A 152 -20.26 2.32 -13.61
CA VAL A 152 -20.71 3.69 -13.34
C VAL A 152 -20.60 4.00 -11.85
N LEU A 153 -21.04 3.09 -10.99
CA LEU A 153 -20.92 3.24 -9.53
C LEU A 153 -19.46 3.33 -9.09
N VAL A 154 -18.58 2.49 -9.63
CA VAL A 154 -17.14 2.56 -9.36
C VAL A 154 -16.57 3.93 -9.75
N LYS A 155 -16.88 4.44 -10.95
CA LYS A 155 -16.40 5.76 -11.40
C LYS A 155 -16.87 6.89 -10.49
N LEU A 156 -18.14 6.87 -10.08
CA LEU A 156 -18.71 7.86 -9.15
C LEU A 156 -18.03 7.78 -7.78
N CYS A 157 -17.83 6.57 -7.26
CA CYS A 157 -17.29 6.37 -5.92
C CYS A 157 -15.78 6.58 -5.85
N VAL A 158 -14.99 6.24 -6.86
CA VAL A 158 -13.53 6.44 -6.85
C VAL A 158 -13.18 7.93 -6.94
N GLY A 159 -13.88 8.69 -7.78
CA GLY A 159 -13.56 10.10 -8.04
C GLY A 159 -12.41 10.28 -9.05
N HIS A 160 -11.83 11.47 -9.08
CA HIS A 160 -10.89 11.88 -10.12
C HIS A 160 -9.44 11.83 -9.62
N ASN A 161 -8.53 11.33 -10.46
CA ASN A 161 -7.08 11.36 -10.27
C ASN A 161 -6.56 10.74 -8.95
N PRO A 162 -6.71 9.43 -8.72
CA PRO A 162 -6.02 8.77 -7.61
C PRO A 162 -4.50 8.93 -7.72
N SER A 163 -3.81 9.07 -6.58
CA SER A 163 -2.36 8.88 -6.46
C SER A 163 -2.02 7.39 -6.48
N LEU A 164 -0.73 7.06 -6.58
CA LEU A 164 -0.25 5.68 -6.67
C LEU A 164 -0.78 4.76 -5.57
N PHE A 165 -0.81 5.22 -4.31
CA PHE A 165 -1.20 4.42 -3.15
C PHE A 165 -2.60 4.75 -2.62
N SER A 166 -3.31 5.71 -3.22
CA SER A 166 -4.66 6.13 -2.80
C SER A 166 -5.66 4.98 -2.69
N CYS A 167 -5.57 3.98 -3.58
CA CYS A 167 -6.48 2.83 -3.60
C CYS A 167 -6.07 1.70 -2.65
N GLN A 168 -4.88 1.74 -2.04
CA GLN A 168 -4.32 0.61 -1.29
C GLN A 168 -5.21 0.19 -0.11
N ASN A 169 -5.80 1.17 0.58
CA ASN A 169 -6.73 0.95 1.70
C ASN A 169 -8.13 0.51 1.26
N LEU A 170 -8.43 0.61 -0.04
CA LEU A 170 -9.73 0.26 -0.64
C LEU A 170 -9.76 -1.15 -1.21
N LEU A 171 -8.61 -1.80 -1.36
CA LEU A 171 -8.54 -3.15 -1.91
C LEU A 171 -9.23 -4.15 -0.97
N PRO A 172 -10.00 -5.10 -1.51
CA PRO A 172 -10.57 -6.18 -0.71
C PRO A 172 -9.46 -7.13 -0.25
N SER A 173 -9.68 -7.79 0.90
CA SER A 173 -8.78 -8.84 1.35
C SER A 173 -8.78 -10.01 0.36
N LEU A 174 -7.65 -10.71 0.25
CA LEU A 174 -7.55 -11.90 -0.58
C LEU A 174 -8.60 -12.94 -0.13
N PRO A 175 -9.46 -13.46 -1.02
CA PRO A 175 -10.49 -14.42 -0.64
C PRO A 175 -9.85 -15.74 -0.19
N LEU A 176 -10.42 -16.33 0.86
CA LEU A 176 -10.03 -17.64 1.36
C LEU A 176 -11.00 -18.71 0.81
N PRO A 177 -10.58 -19.57 -0.14
CA PRO A 177 -11.44 -20.64 -0.65
C PRO A 177 -11.78 -21.65 0.44
N SER A 178 -12.90 -22.36 0.26
CA SER A 178 -13.27 -23.46 1.17
C SER A 178 -12.31 -24.64 1.01
N LEU A 179 -12.22 -25.47 2.05
CA LEU A 179 -11.43 -26.70 2.00
C LEU A 179 -11.94 -27.63 0.89
N ASP A 180 -13.26 -27.75 0.75
CA ASP A 180 -13.90 -28.57 -0.27
C ASP A 180 -13.58 -28.10 -1.69
N GLU A 181 -13.71 -26.80 -1.95
CA GLU A 181 -13.40 -26.21 -3.26
C GLU A 181 -11.91 -26.38 -3.59
N THR A 182 -11.04 -26.22 -2.59
CA THR A 182 -9.59 -26.41 -2.74
C THR A 182 -9.26 -27.86 -3.10
N LEU A 183 -9.83 -28.84 -2.40
CA LEU A 183 -9.60 -30.26 -2.68
C LEU A 183 -10.17 -30.69 -4.03
N GLN A 184 -11.36 -30.20 -4.40
CA GLN A 184 -11.95 -30.47 -5.69
C GLN A 184 -11.07 -29.93 -6.84
N ARG A 185 -10.55 -28.71 -6.70
CA ARG A 185 -9.63 -28.11 -7.67
C ARG A 185 -8.29 -28.85 -7.72
N TYR A 186 -7.75 -29.26 -6.57
CA TYR A 186 -6.55 -30.08 -6.49
C TYR A 186 -6.72 -31.39 -7.25
N LEU A 187 -7.76 -32.18 -6.93
CA LEU A 187 -8.03 -33.44 -7.61
C LEU A 187 -8.23 -33.26 -9.12
N ARG A 188 -8.95 -32.21 -9.54
CA ARG A 188 -9.07 -31.88 -10.98
C ARG A 188 -7.72 -31.57 -11.62
N SER A 189 -6.84 -30.85 -10.94
CA SER A 189 -5.53 -30.45 -11.47
C SER A 189 -4.55 -31.62 -11.62
N VAL A 190 -4.63 -32.61 -10.72
CA VAL A 190 -3.72 -33.78 -10.75
C VAL A 190 -4.26 -34.95 -11.55
N ARG A 191 -5.57 -34.98 -11.85
CA ARG A 191 -6.18 -36.04 -12.67
C ARG A 191 -5.43 -36.35 -13.98
N PRO A 192 -5.01 -35.37 -14.80
CA PRO A 192 -4.29 -35.67 -16.04
C PRO A 192 -2.85 -36.17 -15.83
N LEU A 193 -2.35 -36.17 -14.59
CA LEU A 193 -0.98 -36.60 -14.25
C LEU A 193 -0.90 -38.05 -13.76
N TYR A 194 -2.04 -38.69 -13.48
CA TYR A 194 -2.13 -39.99 -12.82
C TYR A 194 -3.03 -40.95 -13.58
N ASP A 195 -2.72 -42.24 -13.50
CA ASP A 195 -3.65 -43.28 -13.93
C ASP A 195 -4.84 -43.43 -12.95
N ASP A 196 -5.76 -44.35 -13.25
CA ASP A 196 -6.96 -44.54 -12.44
C ASP A 196 -6.67 -45.04 -11.02
N ALA A 197 -5.68 -45.92 -10.86
CA ALA A 197 -5.35 -46.49 -9.56
C ALA A 197 -4.66 -45.44 -8.66
N GLU A 198 -3.74 -44.67 -9.22
CA GLU A 198 -3.06 -43.57 -8.55
C GLU A 198 -4.03 -42.43 -8.22
N TYR A 199 -4.94 -42.10 -9.14
CA TYR A 199 -5.95 -41.08 -8.90
C TYR A 199 -6.89 -41.46 -7.76
N GLN A 200 -7.41 -42.70 -7.74
CA GLN A 200 -8.24 -43.19 -6.63
C GLN A 200 -7.51 -43.13 -5.29
N ARG A 201 -6.19 -43.36 -5.28
CA ARG A 201 -5.37 -43.17 -4.08
C ARG A 201 -5.34 -41.70 -3.65
N MET A 202 -5.18 -40.76 -4.57
CA MET A 202 -5.21 -39.32 -4.26
C MET A 202 -6.58 -38.88 -3.74
N GLU A 203 -7.68 -39.40 -4.28
CA GLU A 203 -9.03 -39.13 -3.78
C GLU A 203 -9.19 -39.57 -2.32
N LYS A 204 -8.74 -40.78 -1.98
CA LYS A 204 -8.78 -41.29 -0.60
C LYS A 204 -7.96 -40.41 0.35
N LEU A 205 -6.75 -40.02 -0.04
CA LEU A 205 -5.89 -39.15 0.77
C LEU A 205 -6.48 -37.74 0.95
N ALA A 206 -7.10 -37.18 -0.09
CA ALA A 206 -7.77 -35.89 -0.03
C ALA A 206 -8.94 -35.91 0.96
N GLU A 207 -9.74 -36.98 0.93
CA GLU A 207 -10.85 -37.16 1.88
C GLU A 207 -10.35 -37.41 3.30
N GLU A 208 -9.31 -38.23 3.49
CA GLU A 208 -8.68 -38.43 4.80
C GLU A 208 -8.15 -37.12 5.38
N PHE A 209 -7.44 -36.32 4.57
CA PHE A 209 -6.96 -34.99 4.98
C PHE A 209 -8.12 -34.09 5.41
N LYS A 210 -9.23 -34.08 4.65
CA LYS A 210 -10.43 -33.31 4.98
C LYS A 210 -11.06 -33.75 6.29
N GLN A 211 -11.11 -35.05 6.57
CA GLN A 211 -11.73 -35.59 7.77
C GLN A 211 -10.86 -35.43 9.03
N THR A 212 -9.54 -35.42 8.85
CA THR A 212 -8.55 -35.34 9.94
C THR A 212 -8.08 -33.90 10.18
N ILE A 213 -6.83 -33.59 9.80
CA ILE A 213 -6.15 -32.34 10.16
C ILE A 213 -6.58 -31.14 9.31
N GLY A 214 -7.10 -31.36 8.10
CA GLY A 214 -7.44 -30.31 7.14
C GLY A 214 -8.45 -29.30 7.69
N ARG A 215 -9.49 -29.76 8.39
CA ARG A 215 -10.47 -28.87 9.06
C ARG A 215 -9.84 -27.99 10.13
N LYS A 216 -8.89 -28.55 10.90
CA LYS A 216 -8.17 -27.80 11.95
C LYS A 216 -7.27 -26.73 11.32
N LEU A 217 -6.55 -27.08 10.25
CA LEU A 217 -5.71 -26.13 9.52
C LEU A 217 -6.53 -25.03 8.84
N GLN A 218 -7.67 -25.36 8.24
CA GLN A 218 -8.58 -24.38 7.64
C GLN A 218 -9.09 -23.38 8.68
N ARG A 219 -9.38 -23.81 9.92
CA ARG A 219 -9.75 -22.91 11.02
C ARG A 219 -8.63 -21.95 11.38
N TYR A 220 -7.38 -22.42 11.47
CA TYR A 220 -6.23 -21.54 11.71
C TYR A 220 -6.00 -20.55 10.57
N LEU A 221 -6.17 -21.01 9.33
CA LEU A 221 -6.05 -20.17 8.15
C LEU A 221 -7.14 -19.09 8.11
N TRP A 222 -8.36 -19.44 8.52
CA TRP A 222 -9.47 -18.49 8.66
C TRP A 222 -9.20 -17.44 9.75
N LEU A 223 -8.66 -17.85 10.90
CA LEU A 223 -8.23 -16.91 11.96
C LEU A 223 -7.16 -15.95 11.44
N LYS A 224 -6.16 -16.45 10.70
CA LYS A 224 -5.14 -15.59 10.06
C LYS A 224 -5.77 -14.64 9.06
N TRP A 225 -6.71 -15.12 8.25
CA TRP A 225 -7.43 -14.31 7.25
C TRP A 225 -8.20 -13.15 7.88
N LEU A 226 -8.85 -13.36 9.05
CA LEU A 226 -9.56 -12.29 9.76
C LEU A 226 -8.66 -11.12 10.17
N ILE A 227 -7.41 -11.40 10.53
CA ILE A 227 -6.48 -10.40 11.06
C ILE A 227 -5.46 -9.90 10.01
N SER A 228 -5.52 -10.42 8.78
CA SER A 228 -4.56 -10.09 7.71
C SER A 228 -5.27 -9.43 6.52
N THR A 229 -4.64 -8.43 5.91
CA THR A 229 -5.10 -7.88 4.62
C THR A 229 -4.89 -8.90 3.49
N ASN A 230 -3.76 -9.61 3.53
CA ASN A 230 -3.45 -10.74 2.67
C ASN A 230 -2.86 -11.86 3.51
N TYR A 231 -3.54 -12.99 3.61
CA TYR A 231 -3.13 -14.10 4.47
C TYR A 231 -1.95 -14.91 3.90
N VAL A 232 -1.53 -14.65 2.67
CA VAL A 232 -0.48 -15.40 1.95
C VAL A 232 0.83 -14.61 1.88
N SER A 233 0.79 -13.29 1.76
CA SER A 233 1.97 -12.47 1.39
C SER A 233 3.21 -12.68 2.26
N ASP A 234 3.06 -12.68 3.59
CA ASP A 234 4.16 -12.84 4.55
C ASP A 234 4.76 -14.25 4.47
N TRP A 235 3.91 -15.27 4.35
CA TRP A 235 4.35 -16.65 4.20
C TRP A 235 5.00 -16.89 2.83
N TRP A 236 4.45 -16.32 1.77
CA TRP A 236 4.98 -16.43 0.42
C TRP A 236 6.39 -15.86 0.36
N GLU A 237 6.58 -14.62 0.82
CA GLU A 237 7.90 -13.99 0.91
C GLU A 237 8.89 -14.83 1.74
N LYS A 238 8.48 -15.24 2.95
CA LYS A 238 9.36 -15.93 3.88
C LYS A 238 9.74 -17.34 3.41
N PHE A 239 8.75 -18.16 3.09
CA PHE A 239 8.97 -19.59 2.87
C PHE A 239 9.35 -19.93 1.43
N ILE A 240 8.86 -19.19 0.44
CA ILE A 240 9.18 -19.45 -0.96
C ILE A 240 10.51 -18.81 -1.35
N TYR A 241 10.77 -17.57 -0.92
CA TYR A 241 11.96 -16.84 -1.37
C TYR A 241 13.05 -16.73 -0.31
N LEU A 242 12.72 -16.28 0.90
CA LEU A 242 13.75 -15.92 1.88
C LEU A 242 14.41 -17.13 2.55
N ARG A 243 13.67 -18.23 2.74
CA ARG A 243 14.18 -19.50 3.27
C ARG A 243 14.87 -20.40 2.24
N GLY A 244 14.62 -20.15 0.94
CA GLY A 244 15.29 -20.87 -0.14
C GLY A 244 16.81 -20.75 -0.06
N ARG A 245 17.51 -21.88 -0.26
CA ARG A 245 18.97 -21.99 -0.17
C ARG A 245 19.69 -22.11 -1.49
N SER A 246 18.95 -22.38 -2.54
CA SER A 246 19.48 -22.39 -3.88
C SER A 246 20.00 -20.99 -4.26
N PRO A 247 21.09 -20.89 -5.04
CA PRO A 247 21.60 -19.62 -5.53
C PRO A 247 20.52 -18.82 -6.27
N ILE A 248 20.31 -17.58 -5.88
CA ILE A 248 19.20 -16.76 -6.42
C ILE A 248 19.43 -16.32 -7.87
N MET A 249 20.69 -16.21 -8.31
CA MET A 249 21.04 -15.68 -9.64
C MET A 249 20.41 -16.47 -10.78
N VAL A 250 20.30 -17.80 -10.62
CA VAL A 250 19.75 -18.70 -11.65
C VAL A 250 18.32 -19.13 -11.33
N ASN A 251 18.00 -19.34 -10.04
CA ASN A 251 16.76 -20.01 -9.65
C ASN A 251 15.62 -19.04 -9.32
N SER A 252 15.88 -17.75 -9.12
CA SER A 252 14.87 -16.81 -8.61
C SER A 252 14.92 -15.41 -9.22
N ASN A 253 16.11 -14.90 -9.56
CA ASN A 253 16.23 -13.60 -10.20
C ASN A 253 15.70 -13.69 -11.63
N PHE A 254 15.05 -12.61 -12.07
CA PHE A 254 14.61 -12.43 -13.44
C PHE A 254 15.26 -11.18 -14.03
N TYR A 255 15.39 -11.12 -15.34
CA TYR A 255 15.82 -9.93 -16.07
C TYR A 255 14.88 -9.66 -17.24
N GLY A 256 14.72 -8.38 -17.56
CA GLY A 256 13.99 -7.92 -18.74
C GLY A 256 14.92 -7.13 -19.65
N LEU A 257 14.72 -7.23 -20.95
CA LEU A 257 15.47 -6.47 -21.95
C LEU A 257 14.55 -5.43 -22.59
N ASP A 258 14.86 -4.16 -22.38
CA ASP A 258 14.09 -2.99 -22.85
C ASP A 258 14.45 -2.58 -24.30
N ALA A 259 15.58 -3.06 -24.82
CA ALA A 259 16.15 -2.56 -26.07
C ALA A 259 15.58 -3.21 -27.35
N ILE A 260 14.55 -4.05 -27.27
CA ILE A 260 14.04 -4.79 -28.45
C ILE A 260 13.45 -3.82 -29.49
N TYR A 261 12.83 -2.72 -29.04
CA TYR A 261 12.13 -1.76 -29.92
C TYR A 261 12.80 -0.39 -30.00
N ILE A 262 13.98 -0.24 -29.39
CA ILE A 262 14.69 1.05 -29.31
C ILE A 262 16.06 0.88 -29.95
N ARG A 263 16.52 1.89 -30.71
CA ARG A 263 17.90 1.99 -31.19
C ARG A 263 18.69 2.95 -30.30
N PRO A 264 19.28 2.48 -29.20
CA PRO A 264 20.03 3.37 -28.32
C PRO A 264 21.36 3.78 -28.97
N THR A 265 21.97 4.85 -28.45
CA THR A 265 23.34 5.22 -28.82
C THR A 265 24.31 4.05 -28.63
N THR A 266 25.31 3.94 -29.50
CA THR A 266 26.38 2.92 -29.42
C THR A 266 27.36 3.21 -28.28
N ILE A 267 27.37 4.44 -27.76
CA ILE A 267 28.26 4.89 -26.69
C ILE A 267 27.74 4.36 -25.34
N GLN A 268 28.49 3.42 -24.73
CA GLN A 268 28.12 2.78 -23.47
C GLN A 268 27.90 3.78 -22.32
N THR A 269 28.81 4.75 -22.16
CA THR A 269 28.75 5.76 -21.09
C THR A 269 27.52 6.65 -21.23
N ALA A 270 27.18 7.07 -22.46
CA ALA A 270 25.97 7.85 -22.72
C ALA A 270 24.69 7.07 -22.40
N ARG A 271 24.63 5.77 -22.73
CA ARG A 271 23.51 4.90 -22.31
C ARG A 271 23.39 4.79 -20.80
N ALA A 272 24.51 4.50 -20.11
CA ALA A 272 24.53 4.37 -18.66
C ALA A 272 24.10 5.67 -17.96
N ALA A 273 24.56 6.83 -18.45
CA ALA A 273 24.18 8.13 -17.93
C ALA A 273 22.68 8.40 -18.13
N ASN A 274 22.14 8.12 -19.31
CA ASN A 274 20.71 8.30 -19.60
C ASN A 274 19.82 7.38 -18.76
N LEU A 275 20.19 6.09 -18.63
CA LEU A 275 19.45 5.13 -17.81
C LEU A 275 19.47 5.56 -16.33
N THR A 276 20.63 5.97 -15.82
CA THR A 276 20.76 6.47 -14.44
C THR A 276 19.90 7.71 -14.23
N CYS A 277 19.94 8.69 -15.14
CA CYS A 277 19.11 9.88 -15.07
C CYS A 277 17.60 9.53 -15.09
N ALA A 278 17.19 8.64 -16.00
CA ALA A 278 15.80 8.17 -16.09
C ALA A 278 15.36 7.45 -14.81
N ALA A 279 16.20 6.60 -14.22
CA ALA A 279 15.92 5.90 -12.98
C ALA A 279 15.71 6.87 -11.80
N PHE A 280 16.55 7.92 -11.67
CA PHE A 280 16.37 8.94 -10.62
C PHE A 280 15.13 9.81 -10.84
N ARG A 281 14.77 10.12 -12.09
CA ARG A 281 13.51 10.81 -12.41
C ARG A 281 12.32 9.94 -12.02
N TYR A 282 12.32 8.67 -12.42
CA TYR A 282 11.28 7.71 -12.07
C TYR A 282 11.15 7.54 -10.54
N ARG A 283 12.28 7.41 -9.83
CA ARG A 283 12.29 7.39 -8.36
C ARG A 283 11.63 8.63 -7.77
N THR A 284 11.91 9.81 -8.31
CA THR A 284 11.30 11.06 -7.85
C THR A 284 9.79 11.06 -8.07
N GLU A 285 9.32 10.65 -9.25
CA GLU A 285 7.88 10.52 -9.54
C GLU A 285 7.18 9.49 -8.63
N LEU A 286 7.88 8.40 -8.32
CA LEU A 286 7.43 7.36 -7.41
C LEU A 286 7.33 7.85 -5.96
N ASP A 287 8.40 8.45 -5.42
CA ASP A 287 8.45 9.02 -4.07
C ASP A 287 7.40 10.13 -3.88
N HIS A 288 7.03 10.80 -4.97
CA HIS A 288 6.03 11.85 -5.02
C HIS A 288 4.60 11.34 -5.25
N GLU A 289 4.43 10.04 -5.51
CA GLU A 289 3.17 9.38 -5.90
C GLU A 289 2.50 9.97 -7.15
N ASN A 290 3.29 10.54 -8.05
CA ASN A 290 2.80 11.11 -9.30
C ASN A 290 2.47 10.03 -10.34
N ILE A 291 3.04 8.84 -10.19
CA ILE A 291 2.70 7.67 -11.01
C ILE A 291 1.24 7.28 -10.74
N LYS A 292 0.47 7.10 -11.79
CA LYS A 292 -0.93 6.70 -11.66
C LYS A 292 -1.03 5.24 -11.21
N PRO A 293 -2.00 4.89 -10.35
CA PRO A 293 -2.21 3.50 -9.98
C PRO A 293 -2.57 2.69 -11.22
N LEU A 294 -2.11 1.44 -11.24
CA LEU A 294 -2.46 0.51 -12.29
C LEU A 294 -3.92 0.08 -12.12
N MET A 295 -4.71 0.23 -13.18
CA MET A 295 -6.15 -0.05 -13.17
C MET A 295 -6.49 -1.06 -14.27
N ILE A 296 -7.06 -2.22 -13.92
CA ILE A 296 -7.63 -3.15 -14.90
C ILE A 296 -8.87 -2.51 -15.51
N GLN A 297 -8.90 -2.44 -16.84
CA GLN A 297 -9.97 -1.83 -17.63
C GLN A 297 -10.34 -0.40 -17.18
N LYS A 298 -9.42 0.33 -16.53
CA LYS A 298 -9.66 1.66 -15.91
C LYS A 298 -10.63 1.67 -14.71
N PHE A 299 -11.06 0.51 -14.21
CA PHE A 299 -12.05 0.41 -13.12
C PHE A 299 -11.48 -0.21 -11.85
N VAL A 300 -10.72 -1.31 -11.96
CA VAL A 300 -10.27 -2.07 -10.79
C VAL A 300 -8.82 -1.75 -10.48
N PRO A 301 -8.51 -1.11 -9.33
CA PRO A 301 -7.14 -0.84 -8.94
C PRO A 301 -6.40 -2.13 -8.60
N LEU A 302 -5.12 -2.17 -8.94
CA LEU A 302 -4.18 -3.19 -8.48
C LEU A 302 -3.39 -2.70 -7.27
N CYS A 303 -2.86 -3.66 -6.52
CA CYS A 303 -1.99 -3.39 -5.38
C CYS A 303 -0.71 -2.69 -5.84
N SER A 304 -0.37 -1.57 -5.21
CA SER A 304 0.83 -0.80 -5.50
C SER A 304 1.97 -1.06 -4.50
N SER A 305 1.76 -1.92 -3.48
CA SER A 305 2.73 -2.08 -2.37
C SER A 305 4.14 -2.48 -2.83
N GLN A 306 4.28 -3.21 -3.93
CA GLN A 306 5.59 -3.62 -4.44
C GLN A 306 6.42 -2.45 -4.97
N TYR A 307 5.80 -1.33 -5.36
CA TYR A 307 6.52 -0.15 -5.81
C TYR A 307 7.41 0.46 -4.72
N GLU A 308 7.07 0.27 -3.44
CA GLU A 308 7.87 0.76 -2.31
C GLU A 308 9.27 0.14 -2.29
N ARG A 309 9.44 -1.06 -2.86
CA ARG A 309 10.67 -1.84 -2.83
C ARG A 309 11.53 -1.74 -4.10
N GLN A 310 11.20 -0.82 -5.00
CA GLN A 310 11.93 -0.67 -6.26
C GLN A 310 13.32 -0.03 -6.07
N PHE A 311 13.49 0.82 -5.04
CA PHE A 311 14.73 1.55 -4.78
C PHE A 311 15.13 1.47 -3.31
N ASN A 312 16.45 1.38 -3.06
CA ASN A 312 17.06 1.25 -1.72
C ASN A 312 16.67 -0.01 -0.95
N THR A 313 16.03 -0.99 -1.61
CA THR A 313 15.74 -2.30 -1.03
C THR A 313 16.84 -3.30 -1.37
N ILE A 314 17.27 -4.06 -0.38
CA ILE A 314 18.23 -5.16 -0.55
C ILE A 314 17.84 -6.38 0.27
N ARG A 315 18.14 -7.57 -0.26
CA ARG A 315 18.08 -8.82 0.49
C ARG A 315 19.41 -9.07 1.21
N ILE A 316 19.37 -9.14 2.54
CA ILE A 316 20.48 -9.53 3.39
C ILE A 316 20.45 -11.06 3.58
N PRO A 317 21.56 -11.78 3.34
CA PRO A 317 21.62 -13.21 3.59
C PRO A 317 21.61 -13.51 5.09
N GLY A 318 20.95 -14.61 5.48
CA GLY A 318 20.94 -15.08 6.87
C GLY A 318 21.04 -16.60 6.96
N LYS A 319 21.48 -17.10 8.13
CA LYS A 319 21.71 -18.53 8.36
C LYS A 319 20.45 -19.38 8.17
N GLU A 320 19.28 -18.88 8.58
CA GLU A 320 17.98 -19.59 8.54
C GLU A 320 16.94 -19.00 7.57
N ALA A 321 17.02 -17.70 7.33
CA ALA A 321 16.28 -17.02 6.28
C ALA A 321 17.04 -15.75 5.92
N GLY A 322 16.92 -15.31 4.67
CA GLY A 322 17.27 -13.93 4.32
C GLY A 322 16.30 -12.93 4.95
N MET A 323 16.69 -11.66 4.95
CA MET A 323 15.87 -10.53 5.38
C MET A 323 15.83 -9.49 4.26
N ILE A 324 14.71 -8.79 4.12
CA ILE A 324 14.62 -7.59 3.28
C ILE A 324 14.91 -6.37 4.16
N LEU A 325 15.85 -5.54 3.72
CA LEU A 325 16.10 -4.21 4.27
C LEU A 325 15.55 -3.18 3.28
N ASP A 326 14.59 -2.39 3.74
CA ASP A 326 13.85 -1.36 2.99
C ASP A 326 14.18 0.07 3.49
#